data_AF-A0A1V4X1V3-F1
#
_entry.id   AF-A0A1V4X1V3-F1
#
_cell.length_a   1.000
_cell.length_b   1.000
_cell.length_c   1.000
_cell.angle_alpha   90.00
_cell.angle_beta   90.00
_cell.angle_gamma   90.00
#
_symmetry.space_group_name_H-M   'P 1'
#
loop_
_entity.id
_entity.type
_entity.pdbx_description
1 polymer ?
#
loop_
_entity_poly.entity_id
_entity_poly.type
_entity_poly.pdbx_seq_one_letter_code
_entity_poly.pdbx_strand_id
1 'polypeptide(L)'
;MKISFVVPTGNIVNEERDRFLTHAMGDCWHEDGGGKPVTMFALKGHICSRCGLFYTVRNDFSTLEDFLKLYEWARGEPGLADFVAEFRARDLVNEKRGPGARKRFADGLYRILTARGREREDA
;
A
#
# COMPACT_ATOMS: atom_id res chain seq x y z
N MET A 1 -17.63 17.60 18.73
CA MET A 1 -16.86 17.29 17.51
C MET A 1 -16.02 16.04 17.81
N LYS A 2 -16.40 14.87 17.27
CA LYS A 2 -15.67 13.61 17.54
C LYS A 2 -14.45 13.56 16.63
N ILE A 3 -13.27 13.74 17.19
CA ILE A 3 -12.00 13.52 16.51
C ILE A 3 -11.83 11.99 16.40
N SER A 4 -12.03 11.45 15.20
CA SER A 4 -11.73 10.05 14.90
C SER A 4 -10.23 9.95 14.64
N PHE A 5 -9.48 9.48 15.63
CA PHE A 5 -8.12 9.00 15.42
C PHE A 5 -8.21 7.70 14.62
N VAL A 6 -7.73 7.70 13.38
CA VAL A 6 -7.46 6.46 12.64
C VAL A 6 -6.22 5.86 13.30
N VAL A 7 -6.43 4.98 14.26
CA VAL A 7 -5.37 4.17 14.84
C VAL A 7 -4.87 3.25 13.72
N PRO A 8 -3.56 3.19 13.42
CA PRO A 8 -3.02 2.20 12.51
C PRO A 8 -3.32 0.84 13.13
N THR A 9 -4.36 0.15 12.64
CA THR A 9 -4.62 -1.22 13.05
C THR A 9 -3.52 -2.03 12.40
N GLY A 10 -2.44 -2.27 13.14
CA GLY A 10 -1.41 -3.25 12.84
C GLY A 10 -2.01 -4.65 12.80
N ASN A 11 -2.89 -4.89 11.83
CA ASN A 11 -3.32 -6.22 11.44
C ASN A 11 -2.13 -6.81 10.68
N ILE A 12 -1.52 -7.84 11.25
CA ILE A 12 -0.37 -8.56 10.68
C ILE A 12 -0.61 -8.93 9.19
N VAL A 13 -1.86 -9.23 8.82
CA VAL A 13 -2.31 -9.51 7.44
C VAL A 13 -2.16 -8.31 6.49
N ASN A 14 -2.36 -7.08 6.98
CA ASN A 14 -2.16 -5.89 6.16
C ASN A 14 -0.66 -5.66 5.88
N GLU A 15 0.22 -5.94 6.84
CA GLU A 15 1.66 -5.72 6.66
C GLU A 15 2.25 -6.60 5.56
N GLU A 16 1.95 -7.89 5.56
CA GLU A 16 2.42 -8.81 4.52
C GLU A 16 1.92 -8.38 3.14
N ARG A 17 0.61 -8.08 3.04
CA ARG A 17 -0.02 -7.59 1.81
C ARG A 17 0.65 -6.31 1.33
N ASP A 18 0.80 -5.33 2.21
CA ASP A 18 1.30 -4.00 1.86
C ASP A 18 2.80 -4.05 1.52
N ARG A 19 3.58 -4.90 2.20
CA ARG A 19 4.97 -5.21 1.85
C ARG A 19 5.07 -5.82 0.46
N PHE A 20 4.27 -6.85 0.19
CA PHE A 20 4.26 -7.51 -1.12
C PHE A 20 3.89 -6.53 -2.23
N LEU A 21 2.78 -5.79 -2.07
CA LEU A 21 2.31 -4.83 -3.06
C LEU A 21 3.31 -3.69 -3.27
N THR A 22 3.94 -3.19 -2.21
CA THR A 22 5.03 -2.20 -2.32
C THR A 22 6.17 -2.73 -3.20
N HIS A 23 6.59 -3.97 -2.99
CA HIS A 23 7.63 -4.57 -3.83
C HIS A 23 7.17 -4.83 -5.27
N ALA A 24 5.92 -5.24 -5.49
CA ALA A 24 5.37 -5.45 -6.82
C ALA A 24 5.33 -4.14 -7.65
N MET A 25 5.10 -3.01 -6.99
CA MET A 25 5.19 -1.67 -7.59
C MET A 25 6.62 -1.24 -7.93
N GLY A 26 7.64 -1.98 -7.46
CA GLY A 26 9.05 -1.57 -7.54
C GLY A 26 9.47 -0.57 -6.45
N ASP A 27 8.59 -0.29 -5.49
CA ASP A 27 8.87 0.61 -4.38
C ASP A 27 9.64 -0.10 -3.25
N CYS A 28 10.27 0.71 -2.40
CA CYS A 28 11.01 0.20 -1.25
C CYS A 28 10.09 0.07 -0.02
N TRP A 29 9.90 -1.15 0.45
CA TRP A 29 9.38 -1.38 1.80
C TRP A 29 10.41 -0.94 2.84
N HIS A 30 9.98 -0.09 3.78
CA HIS A 30 10.83 0.42 4.84
C HIS A 30 10.55 -0.35 6.13
N GLU A 31 11.57 -1.04 6.68
CA GLU A 31 11.44 -1.73 7.96
C GLU A 31 11.55 -0.74 9.13
N ASP A 32 10.70 -0.90 10.15
CA ASP A 32 10.79 -0.09 11.36
C ASP A 32 12.17 -0.31 12.03
N GLY A 33 12.87 0.77 12.35
CA GLY A 33 14.13 0.71 13.08
C GLY A 33 15.37 0.35 12.23
N GLY A 34 15.30 0.44 10.89
CA GLY A 34 16.43 0.20 9.99
C GLY A 34 17.66 1.13 10.14
N GLY A 35 17.69 1.98 11.16
CA GLY A 35 18.81 2.87 11.47
C GLY A 35 18.50 3.83 12.61
N LYS A 36 19.51 4.61 13.04
CA LYS A 36 19.29 5.70 14.01
C LYS A 36 18.31 6.72 13.41
N PRO A 37 17.29 7.15 14.17
CA PRO A 37 16.37 8.16 13.67
C PRO A 37 17.14 9.45 13.40
N VAL A 38 16.84 10.09 12.28
CA VAL A 38 17.35 11.41 11.91
C VAL A 38 16.24 12.45 12.06
N THR A 39 16.62 13.66 12.45
CA THR A 39 15.71 14.80 12.48
C THR A 39 15.99 15.67 11.27
N MET A 40 14.98 15.87 10.43
CA MET A 40 15.02 16.87 9.36
C MET A 40 13.93 17.90 9.60
N PHE A 41 14.33 19.15 9.77
CA PHE A 41 13.46 20.25 10.18
C PHE A 41 12.70 19.93 11.48
N ALA A 42 11.38 19.77 11.41
CA ALA A 42 10.50 19.44 12.53
C ALA A 42 10.06 17.96 12.54
N LEU A 43 10.53 17.14 11.59
CA LEU A 43 10.13 15.74 11.45
C LEU A 43 11.25 14.81 11.91
N LYS A 44 10.89 13.84 12.74
CA LYS A 44 11.77 12.74 13.16
C LYS A 44 11.39 11.50 12.35
N GLY A 45 12.36 10.91 11.68
CA GLY A 45 12.16 9.73 10.82
C GLY A 45 13.46 8.96 10.63
N HIS A 46 13.53 8.17 9.57
CA HIS A 46 14.68 7.33 9.23
C HIS A 46 15.07 7.54 7.77
N ILE A 47 16.32 7.28 7.43
CA ILE A 47 16.78 7.21 6.03
C ILE A 47 16.87 5.74 5.66
N CYS A 48 16.19 5.34 4.59
CA CYS A 48 16.30 3.98 4.08
C CYS A 48 17.70 3.75 3.50
N SER A 49 18.39 2.70 3.97
CA SER A 49 19.72 2.34 3.45
C SER A 49 19.69 1.79 2.02
N ARG A 50 18.53 1.35 1.53
CA ARG A 50 18.36 0.78 0.18
C ARG A 50 18.10 1.85 -0.88
N CYS A 51 17.17 2.78 -0.62
CA CYS A 51 16.78 3.81 -1.59
C CYS A 51 17.25 5.23 -1.23
N GLY A 52 17.80 5.45 -0.03
CA GLY A 52 18.28 6.76 0.42
C GLY A 52 17.17 7.76 0.81
N LEU A 53 15.90 7.36 0.73
CA LEU A 53 14.77 8.25 1.04
C LEU A 53 14.52 8.37 2.54
N PHE A 54 14.11 9.57 2.96
CA PHE A 54 13.61 9.81 4.29
C PHE A 54 12.15 9.36 4.42
N TYR A 55 11.86 8.60 5.46
CA TYR A 55 10.51 8.12 5.75
C TYR A 55 10.19 8.27 7.24
N THR A 56 8.91 8.51 7.53
CA THR A 56 8.38 8.63 8.89
C THR A 56 7.42 7.50 9.24
N VAL A 57 6.78 6.91 8.22
CA VAL A 57 5.83 5.79 8.33
C VAL A 57 6.04 4.84 7.15
N ARG A 58 5.53 3.61 7.31
CA ARG A 58 5.49 2.59 6.24
C ARG A 58 4.31 2.85 5.31
N ASN A 59 4.36 2.28 4.11
CA ASN A 59 3.22 2.26 3.21
C ASN A 59 2.07 1.51 3.89
N ASP A 60 0.90 2.14 3.99
CA ASP A 60 -0.33 1.52 4.47
C ASP A 60 -1.45 1.81 3.46
N PHE A 61 -1.77 0.83 2.63
CA PHE A 61 -2.78 0.95 1.57
C PHE A 61 -4.21 1.01 2.11
N SER A 62 -4.40 0.98 3.43
CA SER A 62 -5.67 1.31 4.08
C SER A 62 -5.87 2.83 4.17
N THR A 63 -4.79 3.62 4.10
CA THR A 63 -4.83 5.09 4.07
C THR A 63 -5.13 5.61 2.67
N LEU A 64 -5.72 6.81 2.57
CA LEU A 64 -6.06 7.36 1.25
C LEU A 64 -4.82 7.65 0.40
N GLU A 65 -3.79 8.24 1.02
CA GLU A 65 -2.60 8.70 0.29
C GLU A 65 -1.88 7.52 -0.37
N ASP A 66 -1.55 6.49 0.40
CA ASP A 66 -0.83 5.33 -0.15
C ASP A 66 -1.74 4.50 -1.07
N PHE A 67 -3.03 4.39 -0.75
CA PHE A 67 -3.97 3.71 -1.63
C PHE A 67 -4.02 4.34 -3.03
N LEU A 68 -3.97 5.67 -3.14
CA LEU A 68 -3.98 6.33 -4.44
C LEU A 68 -2.74 5.99 -5.27
N LYS A 69 -1.56 5.86 -4.64
CA LYS A 69 -0.34 5.41 -5.31
C LYS A 69 -0.52 3.99 -5.88
N LEU A 70 -1.05 3.07 -5.07
CA LEU A 70 -1.34 1.69 -5.50
C LEU A 70 -2.35 1.64 -6.65
N TYR A 71 -3.42 2.43 -6.56
CA TYR A 71 -4.49 2.46 -7.56
C TYR A 71 -3.99 3.01 -8.90
N GLU A 72 -3.24 4.10 -8.92
CA GLU A 72 -2.68 4.67 -10.14
C GLU A 72 -1.64 3.74 -10.78
N TRP A 73 -0.80 3.07 -9.97
CA TRP A 73 0.09 2.03 -10.48
C TRP A 73 -0.70 0.90 -11.15
N ALA A 74 -1.69 0.33 -10.45
CA ALA A 74 -2.48 -0.79 -10.96
C ALA A 74 -3.25 -0.43 -12.26
N ARG A 75 -3.64 0.84 -12.43
CA ARG A 75 -4.26 1.35 -13.67
C ARG A 75 -3.29 1.40 -14.85
N GLY A 76 -2.00 1.58 -14.60
CA GLY A 76 -0.96 1.60 -15.62
C GLY A 76 -0.54 0.21 -16.10
N GLU A 77 -0.88 -0.84 -15.36
CA GLU A 77 -0.49 -2.23 -15.65
C GLU A 77 -1.47 -2.91 -16.63
N PRO A 78 -1.03 -3.28 -17.85
CA PRO A 78 -1.92 -3.83 -18.88
C PRO A 78 -2.67 -5.10 -18.44
N GLY A 79 -2.01 -5.93 -17.62
CA GLY A 79 -2.59 -7.16 -17.11
C GLY A 79 -3.61 -6.97 -15.98
N LEU A 80 -3.89 -5.76 -15.53
CA LEU A 80 -4.81 -5.49 -14.41
C LEU A 80 -6.05 -4.69 -14.81
N ALA A 81 -6.18 -4.32 -16.09
CA ALA A 81 -7.26 -3.46 -16.57
C ALA A 81 -8.67 -3.96 -16.18
N ASP A 82 -8.94 -5.25 -16.39
CA ASP A 82 -10.24 -5.85 -16.08
C ASP A 82 -10.54 -5.82 -14.57
N PHE A 83 -9.54 -6.15 -13.75
CA PHE A 83 -9.67 -6.09 -12.29
C PHE A 83 -9.96 -4.67 -11.80
N VAL A 84 -9.22 -3.68 -12.31
CA VAL A 84 -9.42 -2.27 -11.94
C VAL A 84 -10.82 -1.81 -12.34
N ALA A 85 -11.34 -2.23 -13.50
CA ALA A 85 -12.65 -1.84 -14.00
C ALA A 85 -13.82 -2.30 -13.11
N GLU A 86 -13.63 -3.33 -12.28
CA GLU A 86 -14.63 -3.76 -11.29
C GLU A 86 -14.90 -2.70 -10.21
N PHE A 87 -13.96 -1.77 -10.00
CA PHE A 87 -14.04 -0.76 -8.95
C PHE A 87 -14.34 0.62 -9.52
N ARG A 88 -15.35 1.27 -8.94
CA ARG A 88 -15.65 2.67 -9.26
C ARG A 88 -14.71 3.58 -8.48
N ALA A 89 -13.93 4.42 -9.17
CA ALA A 89 -12.99 5.36 -8.56
C ALA A 89 -13.60 6.17 -7.39
N ARG A 90 -14.85 6.62 -7.54
CA ARG A 90 -15.56 7.40 -6.51
C ARG A 90 -15.80 6.64 -5.19
N ASP A 91 -15.87 5.31 -5.25
CA ASP A 91 -16.09 4.45 -4.08
C ASP A 91 -14.76 4.17 -3.37
N LEU A 92 -13.64 4.23 -4.10
CA LEU A 92 -12.28 4.06 -3.56
C LEU A 92 -11.74 5.32 -2.86
N VAL A 93 -12.09 6.51 -3.36
CA VAL A 93 -11.63 7.79 -2.80
C VAL A 93 -12.43 8.20 -1.55
N ASN A 94 -13.65 7.68 -1.38
CA ASN A 94 -14.54 8.05 -0.29
C ASN A 94 -15.05 6.84 0.50
N GLU A 95 -14.47 6.60 1.68
CA GLU A 95 -14.83 5.51 2.58
C GLU A 95 -16.32 5.50 2.96
N LYS A 96 -16.97 6.67 3.05
CA LYS A 96 -18.41 6.75 3.37
C LYS A 96 -19.29 6.24 2.23
N ARG A 97 -18.80 6.29 0.98
CA ARG A 97 -19.52 5.81 -0.21
C ARG A 97 -19.20 4.35 -0.52
N GLY A 98 -17.94 3.95 -0.35
CA GLY A 98 -17.50 2.57 -0.51
C GLY A 98 -16.81 2.04 0.74
N PRO A 99 -17.56 1.70 1.81
CA PRO A 99 -16.96 1.11 3.00
C PRO A 99 -16.16 -0.16 2.65
N GLY A 100 -14.88 -0.17 3.04
CA GLY A 100 -13.95 -1.26 2.78
C GLY A 100 -13.55 -1.44 1.30
N ALA A 101 -13.88 -0.51 0.41
CA ALA A 101 -13.56 -0.63 -1.01
C ALA A 101 -12.03 -0.69 -1.25
N ARG A 102 -11.26 0.16 -0.55
CA ARG A 102 -9.79 0.15 -0.59
C ARG A 102 -9.19 -1.18 -0.15
N LYS A 103 -9.71 -1.71 0.97
CA LYS A 103 -9.27 -3.01 1.48
C LYS A 103 -9.56 -4.14 0.48
N ARG A 104 -10.78 -4.19 -0.07
CA ARG A 104 -11.14 -5.20 -1.09
C ARG A 104 -10.27 -5.10 -2.34
N PHE A 105 -9.95 -3.87 -2.77
CA PHE A 105 -9.04 -3.64 -3.89
C PHE A 105 -7.63 -4.16 -3.58
N ALA A 106 -7.03 -3.75 -2.45
CA ALA A 106 -5.69 -4.20 -2.08
C ALA A 106 -5.62 -5.73 -1.89
N ASP A 107 -6.60 -6.33 -1.21
CA ASP A 107 -6.67 -7.77 -0.99
C ASP A 107 -6.85 -8.54 -2.31
N GLY A 108 -7.69 -8.04 -3.22
CA GLY A 108 -7.90 -8.65 -4.53
C GLY A 108 -6.65 -8.59 -5.41
N LEU A 109 -5.99 -7.43 -5.42
CA LEU A 109 -4.76 -7.23 -6.17
C LEU A 109 -3.63 -8.15 -5.68
N TYR A 110 -3.47 -8.27 -4.37
CA TYR A 110 -2.51 -9.20 -3.76
C TYR A 110 -2.76 -10.65 -4.20
N ARG A 111 -4.02 -11.11 -4.23
CA ARG A 111 -4.36 -12.47 -4.69
C ARG A 111 -4.03 -12.71 -6.16
N ILE A 112 -4.34 -11.76 -7.05
CA ILE A 112 -4.05 -11.88 -8.48
C ILE A 112 -2.55 -11.99 -8.72
N LEU A 113 -1.77 -11.12 -8.08
CA LEU A 113 -0.32 -11.08 -8.29
C LEU A 113 0.40 -12.28 -7.67
N THR A 114 -0.04 -12.75 -6.50
CA THR A 114 0.52 -13.97 -5.88
C THR A 114 0.18 -15.22 -6.69
N ALA A 115 -1.03 -15.33 -7.26
CA ALA A 115 -1.39 -16.43 -8.14
C ALA A 115 -0.50 -16.48 -9.40
N ARG A 116 -0.28 -15.32 -10.04
CA ARG A 116 0.61 -15.20 -11.21
C ARG A 116 2.07 -15.56 -10.91
N GLY A 117 2.54 -15.26 -9.70
CA GLY A 117 3.88 -15.65 -9.27
C GLY A 117 4.05 -17.17 -9.23
N ARG A 118 3.07 -17.88 -8.66
CA ARG A 118 3.08 -19.35 -8.56
C ARG A 118 3.02 -20.03 -9.92
N GLU A 119 2.15 -19.56 -10.81
CA GLU A 119 2.05 -20.09 -12.18
C GLU A 119 3.36 -19.98 -12.98
N ARG A 120 4.23 -19.01 -12.65
CA ARG A 120 5.55 -18.86 -13.29
C ARG A 120 6.65 -19.73 -12.67
N GLU A 121 6.48 -20.15 -11.41
CA GLU A 121 7.40 -21.07 -10.74
C GLU A 121 7.14 -22.53 -11.12
N ASP A 122 5.89 -22.84 -11.48
CA ASP A 122 5.43 -24.18 -11.91
C ASP A 122 5.56 -24.43 -13.43
N ALA A 123 6.03 -23.46 -14.21
CA ALA A 123 6.17 -23.50 -15.67
C ALA A 123 7.62 -23.64 -16.13
#